data_AF-A0A4U9TY67-F1
#
_entry.id   AF-A0A4U9TY67-F1
#
_cell.length_a   1.000
_cell.length_b   1.000
_cell.length_c   1.000
_cell.angle_alpha   90.00
_cell.angle_beta   90.00
_cell.angle_gamma   90.00
#
_symmetry.space_group_name_H-M   'P 1'
#
loop_
_entity.id
_entity.type
_entity.pdbx_description
1 polymer ?
#
loop_
_entity_poly.entity_id
_entity_poly.type
_entity_poly.pdbx_seq_one_letter_code
_entity_poly.pdbx_strand_id
1 'polypeptide(L)' 'MLFDEPTSALDPEMINEVLDVMVKLAQEGMTMMVVTHEMGFARKVAHPGDLYG' A
#
# COMPACT_ATOMS: atom_id res chain seq x y z
N MET A 1 4.02 -1.43 10.84
CA MET A 1 5.21 -1.73 10.01
C MET A 1 5.51 -0.55 9.10
N LEU A 2 6.79 -0.27 8.79
CA LEU A 2 7.18 0.78 7.85
C LEU A 2 7.64 0.13 6.54
N PHE A 3 7.02 0.51 5.42
CA PHE A 3 7.40 0.10 4.07
C PHE A 3 7.86 1.33 3.30
N ASP A 4 9.05 1.27 2.71
CA ASP A 4 9.61 2.32 1.85
C ASP A 4 9.62 1.81 0.41
N GLU A 5 8.76 2.37 -0.43
CA GLU A 5 8.55 2.02 -1.83
C GLU A 5 8.43 0.50 -2.12
N PRO A 6 7.45 -0.22 -1.54
CA PRO A 6 7.37 -1.69 -1.62
C PRO A 6 7.11 -2.24 -3.04
N THR A 7 6.77 -1.38 -4.01
CA THR A 7 6.41 -1.78 -5.39
C THR A 7 7.41 -1.33 -6.45
N SER A 8 8.41 -0.50 -6.11
CA SER A 8 9.25 0.18 -7.12
C SER A 8 10.14 -0.75 -7.95
N ALA A 9 10.47 -1.93 -7.42
CA ALA A 9 11.28 -2.95 -8.09
C ALA A 9 10.48 -4.17 -8.55
N LEU A 10 9.15 -4.11 -8.50
CA LEU A 10 8.28 -5.23 -8.85
C LEU A 10 7.70 -5.07 -10.25
N ASP A 11 7.56 -6.20 -10.95
CA ASP A 11 6.81 -6.25 -12.19
C ASP A 11 5.32 -5.93 -11.92
N PRO A 12 4.59 -5.30 -12.87
CA PRO A 12 3.20 -4.89 -12.68
C PRO A 12 2.24 -5.98 -12.22
N GLU A 13 2.52 -7.24 -12.55
CA GLU A 13 1.73 -8.39 -12.09
C GLU A 13 1.93 -8.63 -10.59
N MET A 14 3.18 -8.63 -10.12
CA MET A 14 3.54 -8.82 -8.71
C MET A 14 3.07 -7.66 -7.82
N ILE A 15 2.95 -6.45 -8.36
CA ILE A 15 2.41 -5.28 -7.64
C ILE A 15 1.00 -5.56 -7.10
N ASN A 16 0.15 -6.25 -7.87
CA ASN A 16 -1.22 -6.56 -7.43
C ASN A 16 -1.22 -7.58 -6.28
N GLU A 17 -0.34 -8.58 -6.33
CA GLU A 17 -0.23 -9.57 -5.25
C GLU A 17 0.24 -8.92 -3.94
N VAL A 18 1.22 -8.02 -4.00
CA VAL A 18 1.68 -7.27 -2.82
C VAL A 18 0.59 -6.35 -2.30
N LEU A 19 -0.14 -5.66 -3.18
CA LEU A 19 -1.29 -4.84 -2.80
C LEU A 19 -2.36 -5.64 -2.05
N ASP A 20 -2.71 -6.83 -2.54
CA ASP A 20 -3.72 -7.68 -1.90
C ASP A 20 -3.29 -8.12 -0.49
N VAL A 21 -2.01 -8.46 -0.32
CA VAL A 21 -1.45 -8.79 1.01
C VAL A 21 -1.50 -7.57 1.92
N MET A 22 -1.13 -6.38 1.43
CA MET A 22 -1.15 -5.17 2.24
C MET A 22 -2.57 -4.76 2.67
N VAL A 23 -3.55 -4.88 1.78
CA VAL A 23 -4.97 -4.66 2.12
C VAL A 23 -5.43 -5.64 3.18
N LYS A 24 -5.07 -6.93 3.07
CA LYS A 24 -5.41 -7.94 4.07
C LYS A 24 -4.81 -7.62 5.44
N LEU A 25 -3.53 -7.24 5.50
CA LEU A 25 -2.87 -6.86 6.74
C LEU A 25 -3.54 -5.64 7.38
N ALA A 26 -3.91 -4.63 6.59
CA ALA A 26 -4.64 -3.47 7.08
C ALA A 26 -6.02 -3.86 7.65
N GLN A 27 -6.75 -4.78 6.99
CA GLN A 27 -8.03 -5.31 7.47
C GLN A 27 -7.91 -6.13 8.77
N GLU A 28 -6.78 -6.80 8.97
CA GLU A 28 -6.46 -7.51 10.21
C GLU A 28 -6.11 -6.56 11.38
N GLY A 29 -6.19 -5.24 11.16
CA GLY A 29 -5.92 -4.22 12.17
C GLY A 29 -4.42 -3.91 12.34
N MET A 30 -3.58 -4.36 11.41
CA MET A 30 -2.16 -4.02 11.41
C MET A 30 -1.99 -2.55 10.98
N THR A 31 -1.51 -1.70 11.89
CA THR A 31 -1.12 -0.34 11.51
C THR A 31 0.17 -0.37 10.70
N MET A 32 0.10 0.17 9.47
CA MET A 32 1.23 0.25 8.54
C MET A 32 1.42 1.68 8.08
N MET A 33 2.68 2.07 7.90
CA MET A 33 3.09 3.34 7.33
C MET A 33 3.82 3.03 6.03
N VAL A 34 3.34 3.58 4.92
CA VAL A 34 3.85 3.25 3.59
C VAL A 34 4.26 4.53 2.89
N VAL A 35 5.50 4.57 2.40
CA VAL A 35 6.01 5.65 1.56
C VAL A 35 5.99 5.14 0.12
N THR A 36 5.33 5.89 -0.77
CA THR A 36 5.28 5.57 -2.20
C THR A 36 5.07 6.86 -3.00
N HIS A 37 5.60 6.90 -4.21
CA HIS A 37 5.30 7.94 -5.18
C HIS A 37 4.13 7.54 -6.12
N GLU A 38 3.58 6.33 -5.98
CA GLU A 38 2.50 5.81 -6.82
C GLU A 38 1.11 6.13 -6.25
N MET A 39 0.50 7.22 -6.72
CA MET A 39 -0.83 7.65 -6.24
C MET A 39 -1.95 6.62 -6.45
N GLY A 40 -1.84 5.77 -7.48
CA GLY A 40 -2.77 4.66 -7.71
C GLY A 40 -2.69 3.56 -6.66
N PHE A 41 -1.48 3.29 -6.15
CA PHE A 41 -1.26 2.38 -5.03
C PHE A 41 -1.86 2.95 -3.74
N ALA A 42 -1.56 4.21 -3.43
CA ALA A 42 -2.04 4.86 -2.20
C ALA A 42 -3.56 4.84 -2.12
N ARG A 43 -4.27 5.10 -3.23
CA ARG A 43 -5.74 5.05 -3.29
C ARG A 43 -6.36 3.68 -3.04
N LYS A 44 -5.64 2.60 -3.33
CA LYS A 44 -6.14 1.23 -3.16
C LYS A 44 -6.03 0.75 -1.70
N VAL A 45 -5.00 1.20 -0.98
CA VAL A 45 -4.67 0.71 0.36
C VAL A 45 -5.08 1.69 1.46
N ALA A 46 -5.04 2.99 1.20
CA ALA A 46 -5.29 4.02 2.21
C ALA A 46 -6.79 4.24 2.46
N HIS A 47 -7.14 4.65 3.68
CA HIS A 47 -8.50 5.06 3.98
C HIS A 47 -8.83 6.42 3.34
N PRO A 48 -10.12 6.74 3.11
CA PRO A 48 -10.52 8.00 2.47
C PRO A 48 -9.98 9.28 3.13
N GLY A 49 -9.63 9.22 4.43
CA GLY A 49 -9.05 10.33 5.18
C GLY A 49 -7.52 10.46 5.10
N ASP A 50 -6.82 9.41 4.67
CA ASP A 50 -5.35 9.33 4.75
C ASP A 50 -4.66 10.04 3.57
N LEU A 51 -5.41 10.36 2.52
CA LEU A 51 -4.88 10.91 1.26
C LEU A 51 -4.99 12.44 1.16
N TYR A 52 -5.65 13.08 2.13
CA TYR A 52 -5.93 14.53 2.14
C TYR A 52 -5.37 15.25 3.37
N GLY A 53 -4.33 14.67 3.99
CA GLY A 53 -3.57 15.28 5.09
C GLY A 53 -2.46 16.21 4.61
#